data_AF-A0A090WNW8-F1
#
_entry.id   AF-A0A090WNW8-F1
#
_cell.length_a   1.000
_cell.length_b   1.000
_cell.length_c   1.000
_cell.angle_alpha   90.00
_cell.angle_beta   90.00
_cell.angle_gamma   90.00
#
_symmetry.space_group_name_H-M   'P 1'
#
loop_
_entity.id
_entity.type
_entity.pdbx_description
1 polymer ?
#
loop_
_entity_poly.entity_id
_entity_poly.type
_entity_poly.pdbx_seq_one_letter_code
_entity_poly.pdbx_strand_id
1 'polypeptide(L)'
;MKNTHSFHIPVMGIGFTIDTPLKVAQYGMDSVISLVDDILLEKLRKMYSEKFEVPYHEISDKIEDFRAKRITSYLNLISDLAGKKFEELKNVSAEKAKNFLIMSACCPMVLK
;
A
#
# COMPACT_ATOMS: atom_id res chain seq x y z
N MET A 1 -15.47 -26.91 3.11
CA MET A 1 -14.93 -25.55 2.91
C MET A 1 -13.67 -25.69 2.07
N LYS A 2 -13.58 -25.04 0.91
CA LYS A 2 -12.33 -25.05 0.13
C LYS A 2 -11.29 -24.30 0.94
N ASN A 3 -10.17 -24.94 1.25
CA ASN A 3 -9.01 -24.26 1.82
C ASN A 3 -8.51 -23.27 0.76
N THR A 4 -8.89 -22.01 0.89
CA THR A 4 -8.30 -20.91 0.13
C THR A 4 -6.80 -20.96 0.38
N HIS A 5 -6.01 -20.99 -0.69
CA HIS A 5 -4.56 -20.96 -0.58
C HIS A 5 -4.15 -19.70 0.19
N SER A 6 -3.59 -19.86 1.39
CA SER A 6 -3.04 -18.77 2.18
C SER A 6 -1.62 -18.49 1.71
N PHE A 7 -1.37 -17.28 1.21
CA PHE A 7 -0.04 -16.84 0.81
C PHE A 7 0.48 -15.86 1.86
N HIS A 8 1.44 -16.32 2.67
CA HIS A 8 2.06 -15.53 3.74
C HIS A 8 3.53 -15.27 3.38
N ILE A 9 3.92 -14.00 3.36
CA ILE A 9 5.32 -13.63 3.13
C ILE A 9 6.08 -13.68 4.46
N PRO A 10 7.14 -14.51 4.58
CA PRO A 10 7.90 -14.64 5.81
C PRO A 10 8.76 -13.40 6.09
N VAL A 11 9.23 -13.29 7.34
CA VAL A 11 10.12 -12.21 7.78
C VAL A 11 11.51 -12.40 7.15
N MET A 12 11.95 -11.43 6.35
CA MET A 12 13.27 -11.47 5.67
C MET A 12 14.28 -10.44 6.22
N GLY A 13 13.90 -9.71 7.29
CA GLY A 13 14.71 -8.66 7.92
C GLY A 13 13.91 -7.37 8.12
N ILE A 14 14.27 -6.56 9.13
CA ILE A 14 13.44 -5.42 9.57
C ILE A 14 13.13 -4.42 8.45
N GLY A 15 14.12 -4.04 7.63
CA GLY A 15 13.92 -3.09 6.54
C GLY A 15 13.02 -3.63 5.43
N PHE A 16 13.22 -4.89 5.03
CA PHE A 16 12.39 -5.54 4.03
C PHE A 16 10.96 -5.77 4.52
N THR A 17 10.82 -6.23 5.76
CA THR A 17 9.53 -6.63 6.34
C THR A 17 8.63 -5.41 6.55
N ILE A 18 9.17 -4.28 7.01
CA ILE A 18 8.39 -3.06 7.21
C ILE A 18 7.85 -2.49 5.88
N ASP A 19 8.62 -2.62 4.80
CA ASP A 19 8.27 -2.05 3.49
C ASP A 19 7.33 -2.92 2.64
N THR A 20 7.43 -4.24 2.80
CA THR A 20 6.70 -5.23 2.00
C THR A 20 5.18 -5.03 1.95
N PRO A 21 4.46 -4.78 3.07
CA PRO A 21 3.00 -4.69 3.04
C PRO A 21 2.46 -3.66 2.05
N LEU A 22 3.10 -2.49 1.93
CA LEU A 22 2.66 -1.43 1.02
C LEU A 22 2.76 -1.84 -0.47
N LYS A 23 3.59 -2.81 -0.80
CA LYS A 23 3.81 -3.30 -2.17
C LYS A 23 2.83 -4.43 -2.52
N VAL A 24 2.55 -5.31 -1.57
CA VAL A 24 1.81 -6.55 -1.81
C VAL A 24 0.34 -6.51 -1.39
N ALA A 25 -0.05 -5.58 -0.51
CA ALA A 25 -1.42 -5.50 0.02
C ALA A 25 -2.49 -5.32 -1.06
N GLN A 26 -2.19 -4.59 -2.14
CA GLN A 26 -3.09 -4.41 -3.29
C GLN A 26 -3.46 -5.73 -4.00
N TYR A 27 -2.67 -6.79 -3.81
CA TYR A 27 -2.91 -8.11 -4.38
C TYR A 27 -3.62 -9.07 -3.41
N GLY A 28 -3.98 -8.60 -2.20
CA GLY A 28 -4.61 -9.44 -1.17
C GLY A 28 -3.66 -10.47 -0.56
N MET A 29 -2.35 -10.21 -0.56
CA MET A 29 -1.35 -11.05 0.10
C MET A 29 -1.08 -10.57 1.53
N ASP A 30 -1.00 -11.52 2.46
CA ASP A 30 -0.70 -11.23 3.87
C ASP A 30 0.81 -11.08 4.08
N SER A 31 1.21 -10.00 4.75
CA SER A 31 2.59 -9.78 5.17
C SER A 31 2.68 -9.27 6.61
N VAL A 32 3.89 -9.24 7.14
CA VAL A 32 4.18 -8.82 8.53
C VAL A 32 4.83 -7.44 8.53
N ILE A 33 4.62 -6.66 9.60
CA ILE A 33 5.37 -5.42 9.88
C ILE A 33 6.14 -5.62 11.19
N SER A 34 7.44 -5.33 11.18
CA SER A 34 8.26 -5.36 12.40
C SER A 34 8.08 -4.06 13.20
N LEU A 35 7.61 -4.16 14.45
CA LEU A 35 7.42 -3.03 15.38
C LEU A 35 8.59 -2.82 16.34
N VAL A 36 9.74 -3.46 16.05
CA VAL A 36 10.90 -3.48 16.94
C VAL A 36 11.55 -2.10 17.07
N ASP A 37 11.65 -1.34 15.98
CA ASP A 37 12.38 -0.07 15.92
C ASP A 37 11.44 1.08 15.50
N ASP A 38 11.10 1.96 16.44
CA ASP A 38 10.23 3.11 16.21
C ASP A 38 10.94 4.26 15.49
N ILE A 39 12.25 4.38 15.62
CA ILE A 39 13.05 5.40 14.93
C ILE A 39 13.06 5.08 13.42
N LEU A 40 13.21 3.81 13.07
CA LEU A 40 13.11 3.36 11.69
C LEU A 40 11.72 3.61 11.10
N LEU A 41 10.66 3.32 11.85
CA LEU A 41 9.29 3.58 11.41
C LEU A 41 9.05 5.07 11.17
N GLU A 42 9.56 5.94 12.04
CA GLU A 42 9.42 7.40 11.87
C GLU A 42 10.20 7.91 10.64
N LYS A 43 11.41 7.40 10.41
CA LYS A 43 12.19 7.72 9.19
C LYS A 43 11.48 7.25 7.91
N LEU A 44 10.91 6.05 7.93
CA LEU A 44 10.13 5.54 6.81
C LEU A 44 8.85 6.34 6.59
N ARG A 45 8.17 6.72 7.68
CA ARG A 45 6.98 7.58 7.63
C ARG A 45 7.31 8.92 6.97
N LYS A 46 8.42 9.56 7.35
CA LYS A 46 8.90 10.80 6.72
C LYS A 46 9.11 10.63 5.22
N MET A 47 9.88 9.61 4.83
CA MET A 47 10.16 9.32 3.42
C MET A 47 8.86 9.08 2.61
N TYR A 48 7.91 8.35 3.18
CA TYR A 48 6.65 8.05 2.51
C TYR A 48 5.71 9.24 2.45
N SER A 49 5.65 10.04 3.51
CA SER A 49 4.89 11.29 3.51
C SER A 49 5.43 12.27 2.48
N GLU A 50 6.75 12.41 2.34
CA GLU A 50 7.37 13.21 1.28
C GLU A 50 7.04 12.67 -0.12
N LYS A 51 7.14 11.35 -0.32
CA LYS A 51 6.89 10.69 -1.60
C LYS A 51 5.44 10.80 -2.08
N PHE A 52 4.48 10.76 -1.17
CA PHE A 52 3.04 10.76 -1.48
C PHE A 52 2.37 12.09 -1.12
N GLU A 53 3.15 13.14 -0.84
CA GLU A 53 2.69 14.48 -0.50
C GLU A 53 1.66 14.51 0.65
N VAL A 54 1.85 13.63 1.64
CA VAL A 54 1.00 13.52 2.83
C VAL A 54 1.55 14.42 3.93
N PRO A 55 0.71 15.18 4.67
CA PRO A 55 1.15 15.98 5.79
C PRO A 55 1.97 15.16 6.80
N TYR A 56 3.16 15.67 7.15
CA TYR A 56 4.07 15.05 8.10
C TYR A 56 4.36 15.99 9.25
N HIS A 57 4.06 15.54 10.46
CA HIS A 57 4.53 16.17 11.70
C HIS A 57 5.39 15.18 12.46
N GLU A 58 6.63 15.54 12.77
CA GLU A 58 7.58 14.68 13.49
C GLU A 58 7.14 14.47 14.93
N ILE A 59 7.20 13.23 15.40
CA ILE A 59 6.88 12.87 16.78
C ILE A 59 8.20 12.79 17.55
N SER A 60 8.48 13.78 18.39
CA SER A 60 9.65 13.78 19.27
C SER A 60 9.49 12.79 20.43
N ASP A 61 10.63 12.30 20.91
CA ASP A 61 10.84 11.52 22.13
C ASP A 61 10.41 12.24 23.43
N LYS A 62 10.20 13.56 23.39
CA LYS A 62 9.77 14.37 24.55
C LYS A 62 8.28 14.26 24.86
N ILE A 63 7.51 13.56 24.04
CA ILE A 63 6.07 13.43 24.16
C ILE A 63 5.75 12.12 24.89
N GLU A 64 4.77 12.16 25.80
CA GLU A 64 4.25 10.94 26.43
C GLU A 64 3.76 9.94 25.38
N ASP A 65 4.12 8.66 25.55
CA ASP A 65 3.84 7.56 24.63
C ASP A 65 4.30 7.81 23.17
N PHE A 66 5.42 8.52 22.97
CA PHE A 66 5.97 8.80 21.65
C PHE A 66 6.10 7.53 20.78
N ARG A 67 6.50 6.39 21.38
CA ARG A 67 6.69 5.12 20.68
C ARG A 67 5.37 4.61 20.08
N ALA A 68 4.31 4.56 20.89
CA ALA A 68 3.00 4.10 20.44
C ALA A 68 2.41 5.05 19.38
N LYS A 69 2.60 6.37 19.56
CA LYS A 69 2.19 7.39 18.59
C LYS A 69 2.89 7.22 17.24
N ARG A 70 4.22 7.03 17.22
CA ARG A 70 5.00 6.77 15.99
C ARG A 70 4.50 5.53 15.25
N ILE A 71 4.34 4.42 15.98
CA ILE A 71 3.86 3.15 15.41
C ILE A 71 2.46 3.35 14.81
N THR A 72 1.53 3.95 15.57
CA THR A 72 0.15 4.16 15.12
C THR A 72 0.10 5.07 13.89
N SER A 73 0.82 6.19 13.90
CA SER A 73 0.89 7.11 12.76
C SER A 73 1.46 6.44 11.51
N TYR A 74 2.47 5.59 11.66
CA TYR A 74 3.00 4.80 10.54
C TYR A 74 1.98 3.79 10.00
N LEU A 75 1.34 3.00 10.88
CA LEU A 75 0.36 1.99 10.47
C LEU A 75 -0.85 2.61 9.77
N ASN A 76 -1.32 3.76 10.25
CA ASN A 76 -2.40 4.52 9.59
C ASN A 76 -1.98 4.97 8.18
N LEU A 77 -0.77 5.53 8.04
CA LEU A 77 -0.25 5.92 6.72
C LEU A 77 -0.20 4.73 5.75
N ILE A 78 0.30 3.57 6.19
CA ILE A 78 0.36 2.38 5.35
C ILE A 78 -1.03 1.87 4.98
N SER A 79 -1.96 1.85 5.93
CA SER A 79 -3.36 1.45 5.69
C SER A 79 -4.01 2.33 4.62
N ASP A 80 -3.87 3.65 4.74
CA ASP A 80 -4.45 4.60 3.78
C ASP A 80 -3.84 4.44 2.38
N LEU A 81 -2.51 4.32 2.29
CA LEU A 81 -1.82 4.14 1.01
C LEU A 81 -2.13 2.78 0.37
N ALA A 82 -2.25 1.72 1.15
CA ALA A 82 -2.64 0.40 0.66
C ALA A 82 -4.07 0.42 0.09
N GLY A 83 -5.01 1.07 0.78
CA GLY A 83 -6.37 1.26 0.29
C GLY A 83 -6.42 2.05 -1.03
N LYS A 84 -5.67 3.14 -1.14
CA LYS A 84 -5.55 3.92 -2.38
C LYS A 84 -5.06 3.06 -3.55
N LYS A 85 -3.97 2.31 -3.36
CA LYS A 85 -3.43 1.41 -4.39
C LYS A 85 -4.41 0.31 -4.79
N PHE A 86 -5.16 -0.23 -3.84
CA PHE A 86 -6.18 -1.23 -4.12
C PHE A 86 -7.29 -0.67 -5.02
N GLU A 87 -7.80 0.52 -4.71
CA GLU A 87 -8.81 1.18 -5.55
C GLU A 87 -8.26 1.58 -6.93
N GLU A 88 -7.01 2.05 -7.01
CA GLU A 88 -6.32 2.29 -8.28
C GLU A 88 -6.27 1.01 -9.14
N LEU A 89 -5.87 -0.12 -8.56
CA LEU A 89 -5.79 -1.41 -9.25
C LEU A 89 -7.16 -1.88 -9.77
N LYS A 90 -8.21 -1.68 -8.96
CA LYS A 90 -9.59 -1.99 -9.35
C LYS A 90 -10.08 -1.12 -10.50
N ASN A 91 -9.75 0.17 -10.49
CA ASN A 91 -10.14 1.13 -11.52
C ASN A 91 -9.43 0.90 -12.86
N VAL A 92 -8.16 0.48 -12.87
CA VAL A 92 -7.44 0.11 -14.10
C VAL A 92 -8.18 -0.97 -14.90
N SER A 93 -8.78 -1.95 -14.23
CA SER A 93 -9.57 -3.00 -14.89
C SER A 93 -10.85 -2.44 -15.51
N ALA A 94 -11.50 -1.49 -14.83
CA ALA A 94 -12.71 -0.84 -15.33
C ALA A 94 -12.43 0.08 -16.53
N GLU A 95 -11.33 0.84 -16.52
CA GLU A 95 -10.93 1.71 -17.62
C GLU A 95 -10.48 0.92 -18.85
N LYS A 96 -9.72 -0.16 -18.69
CA LYS A 96 -9.37 -1.05 -19.80
C LYS A 96 -10.61 -1.67 -20.45
N ALA A 97 -11.61 -2.06 -19.66
CA ALA A 97 -12.87 -2.57 -20.19
C ALA A 97 -13.61 -1.50 -21.01
N LYS A 98 -13.66 -0.25 -20.53
CA LYS A 98 -14.23 0.88 -21.28
C LYS A 98 -13.47 1.18 -22.57
N ASN A 99 -12.14 1.20 -22.53
CA ASN A 99 -11.31 1.41 -23.73
C ASN A 99 -11.47 0.30 -24.76
N PHE A 100 -11.65 -0.95 -24.33
CA PHE A 100 -11.93 -2.06 -25.25
C PHE A 100 -13.29 -1.89 -25.95
N LEU A 101 -14.31 -1.44 -25.23
CA LEU A 101 -15.62 -1.11 -25.83
C LEU A 101 -15.53 0.04 -26.83
N ILE A 102 -14.77 1.09 -26.51
CA ILE A 102 -14.55 2.23 -27.42
C ILE A 102 -13.79 1.78 -28.67
N MET A 103 -12.79 0.90 -28.54
CA MET A 103 -12.06 0.34 -29.69
C MET A 103 -12.98 -0.49 -30.60
N SER A 104 -13.93 -1.24 -30.03
CA SER A 104 -14.91 -2.01 -30.81
C SER A 104 -15.94 -1.12 -31.52
N ALA A 105 -16.28 0.04 -30.95
CA ALA A 105 -17.18 1.01 -31.55
C ALA A 105 -16.49 1.89 -32.63
N CYS A 106 -15.17 2.08 -32.53
CA CYS A 106 -14.37 2.83 -33.50
C CYS A 106 -13.88 1.98 -34.69
N CYS A 107 -14.32 0.72 -34.81
CA CYS A 107 -14.15 -0.10 -36.00
C CYS A 107 -15.42 -0.15 -36.86
N PRO A 108 -15.91 0.95 -37.46
CA PRO A 108 -16.64 0.83 -38.70
C PRO A 108 -15.63 0.75 -39.86
N MET A 109 -15.88 -0.18 -40.78
CA MET A 109 -15.40 -0.15 -42.18
C MET A 109 -14.02 -0.73 -42.52
N VAL A 110 -13.83 -2.05 -42.35
CA VAL A 110 -13.08 -2.87 -43.35
C VAL A 110 -13.77 -4.22 -43.51
N LEU A 111 -15.04 -4.21 -43.93
CA LEU A 111 -15.78 -5.40 -44.37
C LEU A 111 -16.82 -4.94 -45.40
N LYS A 112 -16.31 -4.54 -46.56
CA LYS A 112 -16.99 -4.58 -47.86
C LYS A 112 -15.95 -4.82 -48.92
#